data_AF-A0A7S1TG29-F1
#
_entry.id   AF-A0A7S1TG29-F1
#
_cell.length_a   1.000
_cell.length_b   1.000
_cell.length_c   1.000
_cell.angle_alpha   90.00
_cell.angle_beta   90.00
_cell.angle_gamma   90.00
#
_symmetry.space_group_name_H-M   'P 1'
#
loop_
_entity.id
_entity.type
_entity.pdbx_description
1 polymer ?
#
loop_
_entity_poly.entity_id
_entity_poly.type
_entity_poly.pdbx_seq_one_letter_code
_entity_poly.pdbx_strand_id
1 'polypeptide(L)'
;MVVSLGSWDLFRRSKILRDYTVRTKTGGVFTMLALLSLAALLIAESIKFFSSEVEETLTLDDSEFRDSLALYFDVSVYGLPCAFAQVDIHDYLSRAHFNVSEQL
;
A
#
# COMPACT_ATOMS: atom_id res chain seq x y z
N MET A 1 37.02 41.64 14.98
CA MET A 1 36.38 42.02 16.25
C MET A 1 35.95 40.73 16.96
N VAL A 2 36.22 40.62 18.27
CA VAL A 2 35.94 39.50 19.18
C VAL A 2 36.89 38.29 19.01
N VAL A 3 38.14 38.41 19.47
CA VAL A 3 38.64 38.08 20.83
C VAL A 3 38.80 36.58 21.08
N SER A 4 40.06 36.16 20.95
CA SER A 4 40.66 34.99 21.58
C SER A 4 40.55 35.11 23.10
N LEU A 5 39.84 34.21 23.79
CA LEU A 5 39.99 33.95 25.22
C LEU A 5 39.53 32.51 25.53
N GLY A 6 40.43 31.64 26.03
CA GLY A 6 40.06 30.33 26.57
C GLY A 6 41.02 29.16 26.31
N SER A 7 42.28 29.36 25.95
CA SER A 7 43.21 28.26 25.66
C SER A 7 43.84 27.57 26.89
N TRP A 8 43.25 27.66 28.09
CA TRP A 8 43.93 27.22 29.32
C TRP A 8 43.17 26.25 30.22
N ASP A 9 41.92 25.86 29.90
CA ASP A 9 41.18 24.86 30.71
C ASP A 9 40.83 23.54 29.97
N LEU A 10 40.90 23.52 28.64
CA LEU A 10 40.57 22.30 27.87
C LEU A 10 41.69 21.25 27.85
N PHE A 11 42.94 21.61 28.14
CA PHE A 11 44.05 20.67 28.07
C PHE A 11 44.07 19.64 29.21
N ARG A 12 43.53 19.97 30.39
CA ARG A 12 43.43 19.01 31.50
C ARG A 12 42.31 17.99 31.27
N ARG A 13 41.14 18.43 30.79
CA ARG A 13 39.98 17.56 30.50
C ARG A 13 40.19 16.72 29.23
N SER A 14 40.83 17.31 28.22
CA SER A 14 41.15 16.61 26.96
C SER A 14 42.14 15.46 27.17
N LYS A 15 43.11 15.58 28.10
CA LYS A 15 44.05 14.50 28.41
C LYS A 15 43.33 13.26 28.98
N ILE A 16 42.36 13.46 29.88
CA ILE A 16 41.58 12.38 30.51
C ILE A 16 40.64 11.69 29.49
N LEU A 17 40.06 12.45 28.55
CA LEU A 17 39.17 11.91 27.52
C LEU A 17 39.93 11.22 26.36
N ARG A 18 41.20 11.57 26.15
CA ARG A 18 42.05 10.97 25.11
C ARG A 18 42.44 9.52 25.44
N ASP A 19 42.54 9.19 26.71
CA ASP A 19 42.85 7.83 27.17
C ASP A 19 41.62 6.90 27.16
N TYR A 20 40.40 7.46 27.17
CA TYR A 20 39.17 6.65 27.10
C TYR A 20 38.67 6.41 25.66
N THR A 21 39.04 7.29 24.73
CA THR A 21 38.77 7.07 23.30
C THR A 21 40.00 6.47 22.65
N VAL A 22 40.17 5.16 22.83
CA VAL A 22 41.10 4.41 21.98
C VAL A 22 40.58 4.57 20.55
N ARG A 23 41.33 5.29 19.70
CA ARG A 23 41.04 5.42 18.27
C ARG A 23 41.25 4.07 17.60
N THR A 24 40.33 3.15 17.82
CA THR A 24 40.32 1.86 17.18
C THR A 24 39.92 2.08 15.72
N LYS A 25 40.87 1.91 14.79
CA LYS A 25 40.61 1.99 13.34
C LYS A 25 39.47 1.06 12.92
N THR A 26 39.28 -0.04 13.66
CA THR A 26 38.18 -0.99 13.49
C THR A 26 36.81 -0.37 13.72
N GLY A 27 36.65 0.52 14.71
CA GLY A 27 35.39 1.22 14.98
C GLY A 27 34.90 2.03 13.79
N GLY A 28 35.83 2.68 13.06
CA GLY A 28 35.50 3.43 11.84
C GLY A 28 35.00 2.55 10.70
N VAL A 29 35.53 1.33 10.58
CA VAL A 29 35.06 0.34 9.60
C VAL A 29 33.64 -0.09 9.93
N PHE A 30 33.35 -0.42 11.19
CA PHE A 30 32.00 -0.80 11.61
C PHE A 30 30.98 0.32 11.43
N THR A 31 31.35 1.58 11.74
CA THR A 31 30.44 2.71 11.51
C THR A 31 30.18 2.95 10.02
N MET A 32 31.18 2.76 9.16
CA MET A 32 31.02 2.89 7.71
C MET A 32 30.11 1.79 7.15
N LEU A 33 30.27 0.57 7.65
CA LEU A 33 29.45 -0.59 7.28
C LEU A 33 27.98 -0.39 7.72
N ALA A 34 27.77 0.11 8.94
CA ALA A 34 26.44 0.43 9.45
C ALA A 34 25.75 1.54 8.64
N LEU A 35 26.51 2.56 8.23
CA LEU A 35 26.01 3.66 7.39
C LEU A 35 25.59 3.15 6.00
N LEU A 36 26.38 2.26 5.41
CA LEU A 36 26.06 1.62 4.13
C LEU A 36 24.80 0.76 4.22
N SER A 37 24.67 -0.06 5.28
CA SER A 37 23.46 -0.88 5.47
C SER A 37 22.21 -0.04 5.68
N LEU A 38 22.33 1.06 6.44
CA LEU A 38 21.22 1.99 6.67
C LEU A 38 20.79 2.67 5.37
N ALA A 39 21.75 3.15 4.57
CA ALA A 39 21.47 3.78 3.29
C ALA A 39 20.81 2.80 2.30
N ALA A 40 21.28 1.54 2.25
CA ALA A 40 20.70 0.51 1.39
C ALA A 40 19.24 0.21 1.77
N LEU A 41 18.95 0.04 3.07
CA LEU A 41 17.59 -0.17 3.56
C LEU A 41 16.69 1.03 3.26
N LEU A 42 17.18 2.24 3.47
CA LEU A 42 16.42 3.46 3.18
C LEU A 42 16.02 3.54 1.71
N ILE A 43 16.94 3.22 0.79
CA ILE A 43 16.66 3.23 -0.65
C ILE A 43 15.64 2.15 -1.00
N ALA A 44 15.79 0.93 -0.48
CA ALA A 44 14.89 -0.18 -0.73
C ALA A 44 13.46 0.12 -0.27
N GLU A 45 13.30 0.60 0.96
CA GLU A 45 12.00 1.01 1.50
C GLU A 45 11.42 2.20 0.77
N SER A 46 12.25 3.16 0.36
CA SER A 46 11.77 4.31 -0.44
C SER A 46 11.20 3.83 -1.78
N ILE A 47 11.90 2.92 -2.48
CA ILE A 47 11.42 2.35 -3.73
C ILE A 47 10.11 1.58 -3.50
N LYS A 48 10.04 0.78 -2.43
CA LYS A 48 8.83 0.04 -2.07
C LYS A 48 7.67 0.98 -1.76
N PHE A 49 7.91 2.08 -1.06
CA PHE A 49 6.90 3.08 -0.73
C PHE A 49 6.37 3.80 -1.97
N PHE A 50 7.22 4.11 -2.94
CA PHE A 50 6.79 4.70 -4.21
C PHE A 50 6.15 3.68 -5.16
N SER A 51 6.45 2.41 -4.99
CA SER A 51 5.77 1.33 -5.70
C SER A 51 4.39 1.13 -5.07
N SER A 52 3.33 1.60 -5.73
CA SER A 52 1.96 1.30 -5.31
C SER A 52 1.73 -0.21 -5.43
N GLU A 53 1.89 -0.93 -4.33
CA GLU A 53 1.47 -2.31 -4.20
C GLU A 53 -0.06 -2.31 -4.13
N VAL A 54 -0.71 -2.71 -5.24
CA VAL A 54 -2.16 -2.85 -5.30
C VAL A 54 -2.51 -4.10 -4.49
N GLU A 55 -2.71 -3.91 -3.19
CA GLU A 55 -3.20 -4.97 -2.32
C GLU A 55 -4.70 -5.14 -2.58
N GLU A 56 -5.06 -6.16 -3.37
CA GLU A 56 -6.44 -6.58 -3.56
C GLU A 56 -6.96 -7.17 -2.25
N THR A 57 -7.50 -6.30 -1.39
CA THR A 57 -8.19 -6.75 -0.18
C THR A 57 -9.53 -7.34 -0.56
N LEU A 58 -9.66 -8.67 -0.37
CA LEU A 58 -10.93 -9.37 -0.50
C LEU A 58 -11.76 -9.10 0.75
N THR A 59 -12.52 -8.02 0.75
CA THR A 59 -13.55 -7.77 1.76
C THR A 59 -14.77 -8.62 1.45
N LEU A 60 -15.28 -9.35 2.44
CA LEU A 60 -16.61 -9.95 2.38
C LEU A 60 -17.61 -8.80 2.24
N ASP A 61 -18.28 -8.74 1.09
CA ASP A 61 -19.28 -7.72 0.82
C ASP A 61 -20.52 -8.03 1.67
N ASP A 62 -20.58 -7.43 2.87
CA ASP A 62 -21.68 -7.55 3.83
C ASP A 62 -22.87 -6.65 3.42
N SER A 63 -23.00 -6.37 2.11
CA SER A 63 -24.11 -5.62 1.57
C SER A 63 -25.33 -6.51 1.37
N GLU A 64 -25.84 -7.09 2.47
CA GLU A 64 -27.13 -7.82 2.53
C GLU A 64 -28.32 -7.01 1.97
N PHE A 65 -28.14 -5.71 1.69
CA PHE A 65 -29.19 -4.79 1.25
C PHE A 65 -28.98 -4.18 -0.14
N ARG A 66 -27.91 -4.53 -0.87
CA ARG A 66 -27.63 -4.00 -2.22
C ARG A 66 -27.68 -5.07 -3.30
N ASP A 67 -28.65 -5.97 -3.15
CA ASP A 67 -28.75 -7.21 -3.92
C ASP A 67 -29.55 -7.07 -5.23
N SER A 68 -29.40 -5.93 -5.94
CA SER A 68 -29.93 -5.77 -7.29
C SER A 68 -28.83 -5.30 -8.25
N LEU A 69 -28.29 -6.26 -8.99
CA LEU A 69 -27.41 -6.00 -10.11
C LEU A 69 -28.26 -5.62 -11.32
N ALA A 70 -28.09 -4.40 -11.84
CA ALA A 70 -28.77 -3.97 -13.06
C ALA A 70 -28.21 -4.73 -14.27
N LEU A 71 -29.03 -5.60 -14.85
CA LEU A 71 -28.70 -6.37 -16.04
C LEU A 71 -29.27 -5.64 -17.27
N TYR A 72 -28.39 -5.25 -18.19
CA TYR A 72 -28.77 -4.70 -19.49
C TYR A 72 -28.66 -5.80 -20.54
N PHE A 73 -29.77 -6.16 -21.17
CA PHE A 73 -29.81 -7.17 -22.23
C PHE A 73 -30.51 -6.60 -23.47
N ASP A 74 -29.91 -6.86 -24.63
CA ASP A 74 -30.45 -6.55 -25.95
C ASP A 74 -30.58 -7.87 -26.73
N VAL A 75 -31.80 -8.40 -26.82
CA VAL A 75 -32.09 -9.71 -27.40
C VAL A 75 -33.08 -9.53 -28.55
N SER A 76 -32.70 -10.01 -29.73
CA SER A 76 -33.57 -10.04 -30.91
C SER A 76 -33.86 -11.48 -31.32
N VAL A 77 -35.15 -11.81 -31.48
CA VAL A 77 -35.61 -13.14 -31.91
C VAL A 77 -36.31 -12.99 -33.25
N TYR A 78 -35.74 -13.58 -34.31
CA TYR A 78 -36.34 -13.54 -35.65
C TYR A 78 -37.51 -14.52 -35.76
N GLY A 79 -38.66 -14.02 -36.24
CA GLY A 79 -39.83 -14.85 -36.55
C GLY A 79 -40.75 -15.18 -35.38
N LEU A 80 -40.55 -14.58 -34.20
CA LEU A 80 -41.44 -14.72 -33.05
C LEU A 80 -42.09 -13.35 -32.71
N PRO A 81 -43.42 -13.23 -32.63
CA PRO A 81 -44.06 -12.00 -32.18
C PRO A 81 -43.77 -11.77 -30.69
N CYS A 82 -43.45 -10.53 -30.29
CA CYS A 82 -43.16 -10.21 -28.89
C CYS A 82 -44.29 -10.57 -27.92
N ALA A 83 -45.54 -10.64 -28.40
CA ALA A 83 -46.70 -11.06 -27.60
C ALA A 83 -46.61 -12.50 -27.07
N PHE A 84 -45.74 -13.33 -27.64
CA PHE A 84 -45.51 -14.71 -27.21
C PHE A 84 -44.09 -14.95 -26.68
N ALA A 85 -43.27 -13.89 -26.61
CA ALA A 85 -41.92 -13.95 -26.11
C ALA A 85 -41.91 -13.53 -24.64
N GLN A 86 -41.33 -14.37 -23.78
CA GLN A 86 -41.12 -14.05 -22.38
C GLN A 86 -39.64 -14.23 -22.05
N VAL A 87 -39.08 -13.30 -21.28
CA VAL A 87 -37.71 -13.34 -20.78
C VAL A 87 -37.77 -13.58 -19.28
N ASP A 88 -37.18 -14.69 -18.84
CA ASP A 88 -37.13 -15.12 -17.45
C ASP A 88 -35.69 -15.16 -16.96
N ILE A 89 -35.45 -14.65 -15.75
CA ILE A 89 -34.14 -14.67 -15.10
C ILE A 89 -34.18 -15.74 -14.00
N HIS A 90 -33.26 -16.70 -14.09
CA HIS A 90 -33.06 -17.74 -13.10
C HIS A 90 -31.73 -17.55 -12.38
N ASP A 91 -31.80 -17.40 -11.07
CA ASP A 91 -30.63 -17.29 -10.21
C ASP A 91 -30.23 -18.66 -9.63
N TYR A 92 -28.97 -18.83 -9.22
CA TYR A 92 -28.44 -20.06 -8.61
C TYR A 92 -29.15 -20.41 -7.29
N LEU A 93 -29.75 -19.41 -6.64
CA LEU A 93 -30.62 -19.57 -5.47
C LEU A 93 -32.03 -20.07 -5.83
N SER A 94 -32.25 -20.50 -7.08
CA SER A 94 -33.55 -20.91 -7.60
C SER A 94 -34.63 -19.83 -7.46
N ARG A 95 -34.23 -18.55 -7.39
CA ARG A 95 -35.13 -17.41 -7.51
C ARG A 95 -35.42 -17.20 -8.99
N ALA A 96 -36.70 -17.19 -9.35
CA ALA A 96 -37.15 -16.96 -10.71
C ALA A 96 -37.87 -15.62 -10.77
N HIS A 97 -37.36 -14.70 -11.59
CA HIS A 97 -38.04 -13.47 -11.92
C HIS A 97 -38.68 -13.65 -13.29
N PHE A 98 -40.02 -13.67 -13.30
CA PHE A 98 -40.82 -13.84 -14.51
C PHE A 98 -41.27 -12.48 -15.05
N ASN A 99 -41.33 -12.35 -16.38
CA ASN A 99 -41.86 -11.16 -17.06
C ASN A 99 -41.09 -9.85 -16.76
N VAL A 100 -39.77 -9.88 -16.99
CA VAL A 100 -38.88 -8.73 -16.73
C VAL A 100 -38.98 -7.65 -17.83
N SER A 101 -39.77 -7.88 -18.89
CA SER A 101 -39.99 -6.96 -20.00
C SER A 101 -41.06 -5.89 -19.75
N GLU A 102 -41.89 -6.03 -18.70
CA GLU A 102 -43.05 -5.14 -18.45
C GLU A 102 -42.81 -4.09 -17.35
N GLN A 103 -41.64 -4.10 -16.71
CA GLN A 103 -41.30 -3.21 -15.59
C GLN A 103 -40.25 -2.13 -15.92
N LEU A 104 -40.01 -1.88 -17.22
CA LEU A 104 -39.19 -0.74 -17.68
C LEU A 104 -40.04 0.49 -18.01
#